data_AF-A0A7C6HQN6-F1
#
_entry.id   AF-A0A7C6HQN6-F1
#
_cell.length_a   1.000
_cell.length_b   1.000
_cell.length_c   1.000
_cell.angle_alpha   90.00
_cell.angle_beta   90.00
_cell.angle_gamma   90.00
#
_symmetry.space_group_name_H-M   'P 1'
#
loop_
_entity.id
_entity.type
_entity.pdbx_description
1 polymer ?
#
loop_
_entity_poly.entity_id
_entity_poly.type
_entity_poly.pdbx_seq_one_letter_code
_entity_poly.pdbx_strand_id
1 'polypeptide(L)' 'GGLQFDLPTWRSVRGTDFAAYPHQATREQQITVANRLYAQRGLQPWGCRHAA' A
#
# COMPACT_ATOMS: atom_id res chain seq x y z
N GLY A 1 5.20 -5.03 8.28
CA GLY A 1 4.06 -5.70 7.60
C GLY A 1 4.39 -5.79 6.13
N GLY A 2 4.28 -6.97 5.52
CA GLY A 2 5.03 -7.41 4.31
C GLY A 2 4.93 -6.61 3.00
N LEU A 3 4.30 -5.44 2.98
CA LEU A 3 4.23 -4.54 1.82
C LEU A 3 4.86 -3.16 2.08
N GLN A 4 5.39 -2.91 3.28
CA GLN A 4 6.04 -1.63 3.66
C GLN A 4 5.20 -0.39 3.27
N PHE A 5 3.88 -0.46 3.46
CA PHE A 5 3.03 0.72 3.32
C PHE A 5 3.37 1.74 4.39
N ASP A 6 3.86 2.91 3.98
CA ASP A 6 3.93 4.07 4.86
C ASP A 6 2.50 4.52 5.21
N LEU A 7 2.27 4.92 6.46
CA LEU A 7 0.99 5.45 6.94
C LEU A 7 0.40 6.58 6.06
N PRO A 8 1.18 7.56 5.56
CA PRO A 8 0.66 8.56 4.63
C PRO A 8 0.12 7.94 3.33
N THR A 9 0.82 6.96 2.77
CA THR A 9 0.37 6.24 1.57
C THR A 9 -0.91 5.46 1.86
N TRP A 10 -0.95 4.72 2.98
CA TRP A 10 -2.13 3.99 3.43
C TRP A 10 -3.38 4.88 3.52
N ARG A 11 -3.25 6.07 4.12
CA ARG A 11 -4.33 7.06 4.20
C ARG A 11 -4.72 7.61 2.83
N SER A 12 -3.74 7.87 1.95
CA SER A 12 -3.98 8.39 0.59
C SER A 12 -4.85 7.44 -0.27
N VAL A 13 -4.76 6.12 -0.06
CA VAL A 13 -5.51 5.12 -0.84
C VAL A 13 -6.71 4.53 -0.09
N ARG A 14 -7.21 5.27 0.92
CA ARG A 14 -8.35 4.87 1.76
C ARG A 14 -8.17 3.50 2.42
N GLY A 15 -6.94 3.18 2.85
CA GLY A 15 -6.68 1.98 3.64
C GLY A 15 -7.31 2.04 5.03
N THR A 16 -7.58 3.26 5.52
CA THR A 16 -8.29 3.50 6.78
C THR A 16 -9.72 2.97 6.79
N ASP A 17 -10.31 2.64 5.63
CA ASP A 17 -11.59 1.94 5.54
C ASP A 17 -11.53 0.52 6.13
N PHE A 18 -10.35 -0.10 6.11
CA PHE A 18 -10.13 -1.45 6.63
C PHE A 18 -9.51 -1.43 8.03
N ALA A 19 -8.47 -0.62 8.23
CA ALA A 19 -7.79 -0.51 9.51
C ALA A 19 -7.06 0.83 9.63
N ALA A 20 -6.90 1.34 10.85
CA ALA A 20 -6.16 2.58 11.09
C ALA A 20 -4.70 2.51 10.59
N TYR A 21 -4.10 1.32 10.68
CA TYR A 21 -2.74 1.06 10.21
C TYR A 21 -2.66 -0.18 9.29
N PRO A 22 -1.75 -0.18 8.30
CA PRO A 22 -1.62 -1.29 7.35
C PRO A 22 -1.29 -2.63 8.01
N HIS A 23 -0.56 -2.64 9.12
CA HIS A 23 -0.22 -3.87 9.84
C HIS A 23 -1.40 -4.48 10.63
N GLN A 24 -2.45 -3.70 10.87
CA GLN A 24 -3.69 -4.18 11.52
C GLN A 24 -4.67 -4.76 10.51
N ALA A 25 -4.54 -4.40 9.23
CA ALA A 25 -5.34 -4.95 8.15
C ALA A 25 -4.91 -6.39 7.82
N THR A 26 -5.88 -7.24 7.46
CA THR A 26 -5.61 -8.60 6.98
C THR A 26 -4.82 -8.57 5.66
N ARG A 27 -4.22 -9.70 5.29
CA ARG A 27 -3.48 -9.82 4.02
C ARG A 27 -4.35 -9.44 2.81
N GLU A 28 -5.60 -9.85 2.77
CA GLU A 28 -6.53 -9.56 1.67
C GLU A 28 -6.88 -8.06 1.60
N GLN A 29 -7.06 -7.42 2.76
CA GLN A 29 -7.27 -5.98 2.84
C GLN A 29 -6.04 -5.21 2.36
N GLN A 30 -4.83 -5.64 2.76
CA GLN A 30 -3.58 -5.06 2.27
C GLN A 30 -3.44 -5.20 0.76
N ILE A 31 -3.80 -6.35 0.18
CA ILE A 31 -3.80 -6.56 -1.28
C ILE A 31 -4.80 -5.64 -1.97
N THR A 32 -6.00 -5.48 -1.42
CA THR A 32 -7.02 -4.58 -1.98
C THR A 32 -6.52 -3.14 -2.04
N VAL A 33 -5.88 -2.68 -0.97
CA VAL A 33 -5.30 -1.33 -0.90
C VAL A 33 -4.07 -1.21 -1.80
N ALA A 34 -3.25 -2.25 -1.93
CA ALA A 34 -2.15 -2.32 -2.90
C ALA A 34 -2.65 -2.18 -4.34
N ASN A 35 -3.73 -2.86 -4.71
CA ASN A 35 -4.32 -2.75 -6.04
C ASN A 35 -4.84 -1.33 -6.33
N ARG A 36 -5.43 -0.66 -5.31
CA ARG A 36 -5.83 0.75 -5.43
C ARG A 36 -4.63 1.67 -5.66
N LEU A 37 -3.56 1.47 -4.90
CA LEU A 37 -2.33 2.25 -5.06
C LEU A 37 -1.68 2.00 -6.43
N TYR A 38 -1.68 0.76 -6.89
CA TYR A 38 -1.20 0.36 -8.21
C TYR A 38 -2.00 1.02 -9.33
N ALA A 39 -3.33 1.07 -9.21
CA ALA A 39 -4.18 1.75 -10.20
C ALA A 39 -3.90 3.27 -10.28
N GLN A 40 -3.42 3.90 -9.19
CA GLN A 40 -3.12 5.34 -9.16
C GLN A 40 -1.68 5.68 -9.56
N ARG A 41 -0.70 4.86 -9.14
CA ARG A 41 0.73 5.20 -9.24
C ARG A 41 1.54 4.16 -10.03
N GLY A 42 0.90 3.11 -10.52
CA GLY A 42 1.58 1.96 -11.11
C GLY A 42 2.56 1.32 -10.12
N LEU A 43 3.68 0.84 -10.64
CA LEU A 43 4.73 0.23 -9.82
C LEU A 43 5.62 1.24 -9.08
N GLN A 44 5.42 2.56 -9.20
CA GLN A 44 6.31 3.55 -8.57
C GLN A 44 6.61 3.32 -7.08
N PRO A 45 5.64 2.98 -6.21
CA PRO A 45 5.88 2.74 -4.78
C PRO A 45 6.72 1.48 -4.50
N TRP A 46 6.72 0.54 -5.44
CA TRP A 46 7.48 -0.71 -5.41
C TRP A 46 8.63 -0.72 -6.42
N GLY A 47 8.91 0.45 -7.00
CA GLY A 47 10.00 0.64 -7.92
C GLY A 47 11.29 0.58 -7.13
N CYS A 48 12.05 -0.50 -7.31
CA CYS A 48 13.44 -0.51 -6.92
C CYS A 48 14.12 0.71 -7.54
N ARG A 49 14.71 1.56 -6.70
CA ARG A 49 15.72 2.53 -7.12
C ARG A 49 16.83 1.75 -7.83
N HIS A 50 16.83 1.83 -9.16
CA HIS A 50 17.93 1.55 -10.09
C HIS A 50 18.51 0.13 -10.04
N ALA A 51 18.23 -0.64 -11.10
CA ALA A 51 19.33 -1.32 -11.75
C ALA A 51 20.38 -0.24 -12.12
N ALA A 52 21.55 -0.33 -11.52
CA ALA A 52 22.79 0.26 -12.01
C ALA A 52 23.86 -0.81 -11.87
#